data_AF-A0A1H0HRW4-F1
#
_entry.id   AF-A0A1H0HRW4-F1
#
_cell.length_a   1.000
_cell.length_b   1.000
_cell.length_c   1.000
_cell.angle_alpha   90.00
_cell.angle_beta   90.00
_cell.angle_gamma   90.00
#
_symmetry.space_group_name_H-M   'P 1'
#
loop_
_entity.id
_entity.type
_entity.pdbx_description
1 polymer ?
#
loop_
_entity_poly.entity_id
_entity_poly.type
_entity_poly.pdbx_seq_one_letter_code
_entity_poly.pdbx_strand_id
1 'polypeptide(L)'
;MIECPICRKESLNRDDYYSVFRCRICGLLIQYRRIEEVKRVLKENGLFQMANPVLAETVYYPLLKEVFESLKLINWGAQQFFIINDRGKRTLNQLLIESKEELHKRIEELNNVIVIL
;
A
#
# COMPACT_ATOMS: atom_id res chain seq x y z
N MET A 1 -21.16 14.34 8.26
CA MET A 1 -21.00 13.46 7.08
C MET A 1 -19.53 13.46 6.69
N ILE A 2 -19.01 12.39 6.10
CA ILE A 2 -17.60 12.36 5.63
C ILE A 2 -17.60 12.67 4.13
N GLU A 3 -16.66 13.51 3.68
CA GLU A 3 -16.48 13.78 2.25
C GLU A 3 -15.97 12.53 1.51
N CYS A 4 -16.59 12.22 0.37
CA CYS A 4 -16.08 11.16 -0.49
C CYS A 4 -14.82 11.66 -1.21
N PRO A 5 -13.71 10.94 -1.16
CA PRO A 5 -12.46 11.43 -1.73
C PRO A 5 -12.45 11.41 -3.27
N ILE A 6 -13.38 10.70 -3.90
CA ILE A 6 -13.58 10.72 -5.36
C ILE A 6 -14.42 11.92 -5.80
N CYS A 7 -15.62 12.10 -5.22
CA CYS A 7 -16.54 13.15 -5.69
C CYS A 7 -16.42 14.48 -4.92
N ARG A 8 -15.57 14.55 -3.88
CA ARG A 8 -15.33 15.71 -3.01
C ARG A 8 -16.62 16.36 -2.50
N LYS A 9 -17.59 15.52 -2.14
CA LYS A 9 -18.89 15.91 -1.59
C LYS A 9 -19.15 15.11 -0.34
N GLU A 10 -19.77 15.73 0.66
CA GLU A 10 -20.32 15.08 1.85
C GLU A 10 -21.40 14.05 1.46
N SER A 11 -20.98 12.82 1.22
CA SER A 11 -21.83 11.80 0.59
C SER A 11 -21.53 10.37 1.03
N LEU A 12 -20.49 10.17 1.85
CA LEU A 12 -20.21 8.89 2.47
C LEU A 12 -21.17 8.66 3.64
N ASN A 13 -21.94 7.58 3.53
CA ASN A 13 -22.75 7.07 4.64
C ASN A 13 -22.15 5.78 5.16
N ARG A 14 -22.13 5.67 6.50
CA ARG A 14 -21.68 4.48 7.18
C ARG A 14 -22.75 3.40 7.06
N ASP A 15 -22.38 2.25 6.53
CA ASP A 15 -23.13 1.02 6.63
C ASP A 15 -22.51 0.20 7.76
N ASP A 16 -23.19 0.23 8.92
CA ASP A 16 -22.71 -0.40 10.15
C ASP A 16 -22.66 -1.92 10.05
N TYR A 17 -23.49 -2.53 9.19
CA TYR A 17 -23.54 -3.98 9.05
C TYR A 17 -22.27 -4.53 8.40
N TYR A 18 -21.73 -3.81 7.40
CA TYR A 18 -20.52 -4.23 6.68
C TYR A 18 -19.26 -3.46 7.09
N SER A 19 -19.35 -2.52 8.03
CA SER A 19 -18.25 -1.62 8.41
C SER A 19 -17.62 -0.89 7.20
N VAL A 20 -18.48 -0.52 6.24
CA VAL A 20 -18.09 0.20 5.02
C VAL A 20 -18.71 1.59 4.99
N PHE A 21 -18.00 2.55 4.40
CA PHE A 21 -18.60 3.78 3.92
C PHE A 21 -18.98 3.62 2.46
N ARG A 22 -20.24 3.90 2.12
CA ARG A 22 -20.71 3.96 0.74
C ARG A 22 -20.97 5.40 0.32
N CYS A 23 -20.36 5.83 -0.77
CA CYS A 23 -20.69 7.10 -1.40
C CYS A 23 -22.05 6.99 -2.11
N ARG A 24 -23.01 7.85 -1.76
CA ARG A 24 -24.33 7.88 -2.44
C ARG A 24 -24.28 8.43 -3.87
N ILE A 25 -23.18 9.07 -4.27
CA ILE A 25 -23.03 9.70 -5.59
C ILE A 25 -22.30 8.78 -6.57
N CYS A 26 -21.07 8.37 -6.23
CA CYS A 26 -20.25 7.53 -7.11
C CYS A 26 -20.27 6.04 -6.76
N GLY A 27 -20.97 5.64 -5.69
CA GLY A 27 -21.05 4.24 -5.27
C GLY A 27 -19.79 3.67 -4.63
N LEU A 28 -18.72 4.47 -4.44
CA LEU A 28 -17.48 4.04 -3.81
C LEU A 28 -17.74 3.37 -2.46
N LEU A 29 -17.16 2.18 -2.27
CA LEU A 29 -17.18 1.43 -1.01
C LEU A 29 -15.79 1.49 -0.36
N ILE A 30 -15.73 2.00 0.86
CA ILE A 30 -14.50 2.12 1.65
C ILE A 30 -14.65 1.28 2.92
N GLN A 31 -13.83 0.24 3.09
CA GLN A 31 -13.82 -0.56 4.32
C GLN A 31 -13.01 0.15 5.41
N TYR A 32 -13.68 0.67 6.44
CA TYR A 32 -13.02 1.42 7.52
C TYR A 32 -12.02 0.55 8.29
N ARG A 33 -12.41 -0.70 8.60
CA ARG A 33 -11.53 -1.67 9.27
C ARG A 33 -10.21 -1.85 8.54
N ARG A 34 -10.24 -1.83 7.21
CA ARG A 34 -9.05 -1.97 6.37
C ARG A 34 -8.16 -0.73 6.42
N ILE A 35 -8.73 0.47 6.57
CA ILE A 35 -7.94 1.69 6.77
C ILE A 35 -7.19 1.63 8.11
N GLU A 36 -7.86 1.24 9.20
CA GLU A 36 -7.23 1.10 10.50
C GLU A 36 -6.13 0.02 10.52
N GLU A 37 -6.36 -1.08 9.80
CA GLU A 37 -5.32 -2.09 9.58
C GLU A 37 -4.10 -1.52 8.85
N VAL A 38 -4.31 -0.75 7.78
CA VAL A 38 -3.21 -0.09 7.04
C VAL A 38 -2.45 0.88 7.96
N LYS A 39 -3.15 1.66 8.78
CA LYS A 39 -2.52 2.55 9.77
C LYS A 39 -1.64 1.76 10.74
N ARG A 40 -2.12 0.62 11.24
CA ARG A 40 -1.34 -0.25 12.13
C ARG A 40 -0.08 -0.77 11.43
N VAL A 41 -0.22 -1.30 10.22
CA VAL A 41 0.92 -1.81 9.43
C VAL A 41 1.95 -0.70 9.15
N LEU A 42 1.51 0.51 8.83
CA LEU A 42 2.40 1.66 8.63
C LEU A 42 3.08 2.13 9.93
N LYS A 43 2.45 1.97 11.09
CA LYS A 43 3.11 2.24 12.38
C LYS A 43 4.16 1.18 12.71
N GLU A 44 3.87 -0.08 12.43
CA GLU A 44 4.75 -1.21 12.74
C GLU A 44 5.93 -1.28 11.75
N ASN A 45 5.63 -1.43 10.46
CA ASN A 45 6.60 -1.73 9.40
C ASN A 45 6.93 -0.54 8.50
N GLY A 46 6.09 0.50 8.53
CA GLY A 46 6.26 1.70 7.71
C GLY A 46 5.97 1.53 6.22
N LEU A 47 5.59 0.32 5.79
CA LEU A 47 5.39 -0.06 4.40
C LEU A 47 4.08 -0.83 4.26
N PHE A 48 3.22 -0.44 3.31
CA PHE A 48 2.02 -1.17 2.96
C PHE A 48 1.90 -1.30 1.44
N GLN A 49 1.64 -2.52 0.94
CA GLN A 49 1.54 -2.82 -0.49
C GLN A 49 0.09 -2.92 -0.94
N MET A 50 -0.23 -2.41 -2.13
CA MET A 50 -1.56 -2.45 -2.72
C MET A 50 -1.50 -2.64 -4.23
N ALA A 51 -2.37 -3.49 -4.78
CA ALA A 51 -2.42 -3.76 -6.22
C ALA A 51 -3.35 -2.81 -7.01
N ASN A 52 -4.28 -2.13 -6.34
CA ASN A 52 -5.26 -1.28 -7.02
C ASN A 52 -4.79 0.19 -7.05
N PRO A 53 -4.38 0.73 -8.22
CA PRO A 53 -3.88 2.10 -8.35
C PRO A 53 -4.90 3.14 -7.90
N VAL A 54 -6.15 2.98 -8.35
CA VAL A 54 -7.23 3.93 -8.06
C VAL A 54 -7.46 4.02 -6.56
N LEU A 55 -7.54 2.89 -5.86
CA LEU A 55 -7.71 2.90 -4.41
C LEU A 55 -6.49 3.49 -3.70
N ALA A 56 -5.28 3.17 -4.13
CA ALA A 56 -4.06 3.68 -3.53
C ALA A 56 -4.01 5.22 -3.62
N GLU A 57 -4.21 5.78 -4.81
CA GLU A 57 -4.09 7.21 -5.09
C GLU A 57 -5.28 8.03 -4.59
N THR A 58 -6.50 7.52 -4.76
CA THR A 58 -7.72 8.32 -4.55
C THR A 58 -8.36 8.09 -3.19
N VAL A 59 -8.03 7.00 -2.49
CA VAL A 59 -8.68 6.67 -1.20
C VAL A 59 -7.65 6.59 -0.09
N TYR A 60 -6.73 5.64 -0.16
CA TYR A 60 -5.86 5.34 0.97
C TYR A 60 -4.79 6.40 1.16
N TYR A 61 -4.07 6.82 0.12
CA TYR A 61 -3.01 7.80 0.27
C TYR A 61 -3.50 9.15 0.83
N PRO A 62 -4.60 9.76 0.33
CA PRO A 62 -5.11 11.01 0.89
C PRO A 62 -5.53 10.87 2.37
N LEU A 63 -6.29 9.83 2.71
CA LEU A 63 -6.76 9.60 4.07
C LEU A 63 -5.63 9.32 5.07
N LEU A 64 -4.56 8.67 4.62
CA LEU A 64 -3.41 8.35 5.47
C LEU A 64 -2.44 9.54 5.60
N LYS A 65 -2.37 10.42 4.60
CA LYS A 65 -1.50 11.60 4.60
C LYS A 65 -1.89 12.62 5.67
N GLU A 66 -3.16 12.67 6.05
CA GLU A 66 -3.65 13.46 7.20
C GLU A 66 -3.09 12.96 8.55
N VAL A 67 -2.66 11.71 8.61
CA VAL A 67 -2.18 11.06 9.85
C VAL A 67 -0.65 10.92 9.87
N PHE A 68 -0.02 10.77 8.71
CA PHE A 68 1.43 10.55 8.58
C PHE A 68 2.05 11.63 7.68
N GLU A 69 2.81 12.55 8.28
CA GLU A 69 3.41 13.70 7.57
C GLU A 69 4.39 13.28 6.46
N SER A 70 5.20 12.24 6.70
CA SER A 70 6.24 11.78 5.75
C SER A 70 5.76 10.71 4.76
N LEU A 71 4.46 10.57 4.56
CA LEU A 71 3.89 9.53 3.71
C LEU A 71 4.17 9.79 2.22
N LYS A 72 4.70 8.77 1.55
CA LYS A 72 4.93 8.72 0.10
C LYS A 72 4.13 7.58 -0.52
N LEU A 73 3.74 7.78 -1.77
CA LEU A 73 3.17 6.75 -2.63
C LEU A 73 4.16 6.45 -3.74
N ILE A 74 4.54 5.18 -3.89
CA ILE A 74 5.50 4.72 -4.89
C ILE A 74 4.79 3.74 -5.80
N ASN A 75 4.84 3.97 -7.11
CA ASN A 75 4.48 2.97 -8.11
C ASN A 75 5.67 2.03 -8.34
N TRP A 76 5.44 0.73 -8.20
CA TRP A 76 6.45 -0.32 -8.37
C TRP A 76 5.98 -1.37 -9.37
N GLY A 77 6.59 -1.38 -10.55
CA GLY A 77 6.25 -2.32 -11.62
C GLY A 77 4.91 -2.02 -12.30
N ALA A 78 4.27 -3.07 -12.83
CA ALA A 78 3.11 -2.90 -13.71
C ALA A 78 1.79 -2.58 -12.95
N GLN A 79 1.62 -3.06 -11.72
CA GLN A 79 0.35 -2.97 -10.97
C GLN A 79 0.51 -3.02 -9.45
N GLN A 80 1.64 -2.55 -8.90
CA GLN A 80 1.82 -2.53 -7.45
C GLN A 80 2.19 -1.14 -6.96
N PHE A 81 1.57 -0.73 -5.87
CA PHE A 81 1.79 0.54 -5.23
C PHE A 81 2.22 0.29 -3.79
N PHE A 82 3.19 1.06 -3.33
CA PHE A 82 3.62 1.08 -1.94
C PHE A 82 3.27 2.41 -1.31
N ILE A 83 2.55 2.35 -0.20
CA ILE A 83 2.38 3.47 0.72
C ILE A 83 3.47 3.32 1.78
N ILE A 84 4.33 4.33 1.92
CA ILE A 84 5.55 4.23 2.71
C ILE A 84 5.76 5.50 3.55
N ASN A 85 6.22 5.37 4.79
CA ASN A 85 6.71 6.49 5.61
C ASN A 85 8.23 6.38 5.83
N ASP A 86 8.82 7.28 6.64
CA ASP A 86 10.26 7.26 6.88
C ASP A 86 10.79 5.93 7.45
N ARG A 87 9.99 5.25 8.28
CA ARG A 87 10.32 3.91 8.79
C ARG A 87 10.35 2.90 7.65
N GLY A 88 9.34 2.93 6.78
CA GLY A 88 9.24 2.01 5.66
C GLY A 88 10.38 2.14 4.68
N LYS A 89 10.99 3.32 4.52
CA LYS A 89 12.19 3.50 3.69
C LYS A 89 13.34 2.60 4.15
N ARG A 90 13.52 2.44 5.47
CA ARG A 90 14.53 1.53 6.03
C ARG A 90 14.17 0.07 5.74
N THR A 91 12.91 -0.29 5.99
CA THR A 91 12.37 -1.64 5.69
C THR A 91 12.54 -2.01 4.22
N LEU A 92 12.20 -1.10 3.31
CA LEU A 92 12.31 -1.32 1.87
C LEU A 92 13.77 -1.51 1.45
N ASN A 93 14.68 -0.68 1.95
CA ASN A 93 16.11 -0.84 1.67
C ASN A 93 16.63 -2.21 2.15
N GLN A 94 16.20 -2.66 3.32
CA GLN A 94 16.57 -3.97 3.84
C GLN A 94 16.04 -5.10 2.96
N LEU A 95 14.75 -5.07 2.58
CA LEU A 95 14.15 -6.05 1.68
C LEU A 95 14.85 -6.09 0.32
N LEU A 96 15.27 -4.95 -0.21
CA LEU A 96 16.01 -4.87 -1.49
C LEU A 96 17.41 -5.48 -1.37
N ILE A 97 18.09 -5.28 -0.24
CA ILE A 97 19.40 -5.89 0.02
C ILE A 97 19.25 -7.42 0.11
N GLU A 98 18.31 -7.91 0.94
CA GLU A 98 18.03 -9.33 1.12
C GLU A 98 17.66 -10.01 -0.21
N SER A 99 16.78 -9.38 -1.00
CA SER A 99 16.37 -9.91 -2.31
C SER A 99 17.54 -9.97 -3.30
N LYS A 100 18.47 -9.01 -3.24
CA LYS A 100 19.66 -9.01 -4.10
C LYS A 100 20.64 -10.11 -3.71
N GLU A 101 20.83 -10.34 -2.40
CA GLU A 101 21.67 -11.43 -1.90
C GLU A 101 21.09 -12.80 -2.27
N GLU A 102 19.78 -12.98 -2.12
CA GLU A 102 19.10 -14.23 -2.53
C GLU A 102 19.21 -14.47 -4.04
N LEU A 103 19.03 -13.42 -4.85
CA LEU A 103 19.23 -13.52 -6.30
C LEU A 103 20.68 -13.89 -6.65
N HIS A 104 21.65 -13.30 -5.96
CA HIS A 104 23.07 -13.61 -6.17
C HIS A 104 23.36 -15.10 -5.88
N LYS A 105 22.88 -15.61 -4.74
CA LYS A 105 23.00 -17.04 -4.39
C LYS A 105 22.38 -17.94 -5.44
N ARG A 106 21.17 -17.62 -5.92
CA ARG A 106 20.52 -18.39 -6.98
C ARG A 106 21.30 -18.38 -8.30
N ILE A 107 21.93 -17.25 -8.65
CA ILE A 107 22.80 -17.16 -9.83
C ILE A 107 24.06 -18.00 -9.65
N GLU A 108 24.69 -17.97 -8.47
CA GLU A 108 25.85 -18.81 -8.15
C GLU A 108 25.50 -20.31 -8.21
N GLU A 109 24.37 -20.71 -7.64
CA GLU A 109 23.85 -22.07 -7.73
C GLU A 109 23.62 -22.49 -9.20
N LEU A 110 23.00 -21.62 -10.01
CA LEU A 110 22.79 -21.89 -11.44
C LEU A 110 24.12 -21.95 -12.22
N ASN A 111 25.08 -21.08 -11.93
CA ASN A 111 26.40 -21.10 -12.57
C ASN A 111 27.18 -22.36 -12.20
N ASN A 112 27.07 -22.84 -10.96
CA ASN A 112 27.66 -24.11 -10.52
C ASN A 112 27.01 -25.32 -11.21
N VAL A 113 25.74 -25.21 -11.61
CA VAL A 113 25.04 -26.22 -12.43
C VAL A 113 25.46 -26.14 -13.91
N ILE A 114 25.88 -24.95 -14.40
CA ILE A 114 26.29 -24.71 -15.80
C ILE A 114 27.77 -25.08 -16.07
N VAL A 115 28.49 -25.70 -15.11
CA VAL A 115 29.80 -26.33 -15.37
C VAL A 115 29.64 -27.80 -15.73
N ILE A 116 28.90 -28.11 -16.80
CA ILE A 116 29.07 -29.33 -17.60
C ILE A 116 28.81 -28.95 -19.06
N LEU A 117 29.87 -28.70 -19.81
CA LEU A 117 30.13 -29.14 -21.20
C LEU A 117 31.51 -28.62 -21.65
#